data_AF-A0A1I5JD14-F1
#
_entry.id   AF-A0A1I5JD14-F1
#
_cell.length_a   1.000
_cell.length_b   1.000
_cell.length_c   1.000
_cell.angle_alpha   90.00
_cell.angle_beta   90.00
_cell.angle_gamma   90.00
#
_symmetry.space_group_name_H-M   'P 1'
#
loop_
_entity.id
_entity.type
_entity.pdbx_description
1 polymer ?
#
loop_
_entity_poly.entity_id
_entity_poly.type
_entity_poly.pdbx_seq_one_letter_code
_entity_poly.pdbx_strand_id
1 'polypeptide(L)' 'MNWPYLRRGDILGVVFMALICAAIVFVLLVLPPRDHNFGFGPEWRCARMGEGDPICVKLVEKDAPRQD' A
#
# COMPACT_ATOMS: atom_id res chain seq x y z
N MET A 1 35.75 19.86 -6.67
CA MET A 1 34.44 19.53 -7.24
C MET A 1 34.63 19.32 -8.74
N ASN A 2 34.96 18.09 -9.15
CA ASN A 2 35.07 17.78 -10.57
C ASN A 2 33.66 17.47 -11.04
N TRP A 3 33.08 18.25 -11.95
CA TRP A 3 31.80 17.91 -12.58
C TRP A 3 32.07 17.46 -14.01
N PRO A 4 32.35 16.16 -14.25
CA PRO A 4 32.57 15.69 -15.58
C PRO A 4 31.24 15.17 -16.14
N TYR A 5 30.80 15.83 -17.20
CA TYR A 5 30.14 15.14 -18.31
C TYR A 5 28.82 14.42 -18.01
N LEU A 6 27.79 15.15 -17.55
CA LEU A 6 26.41 14.70 -17.79
C LEU A 6 26.14 14.82 -19.31
N ARG A 7 26.14 13.70 -20.03
CA ARG A 7 25.61 13.68 -21.39
C ARG A 7 24.09 13.87 -21.33
N ARG A 8 23.52 14.34 -22.44
CA ARG A 8 22.04 14.44 -22.59
C ARG A 8 21.33 13.11 -22.29
N GLY A 9 21.97 11.99 -22.61
CA GLY A 9 21.46 10.65 -22.27
C GLY A 9 21.36 10.40 -20.77
N ASP A 10 22.33 10.86 -19.99
CA ASP A 10 22.32 10.71 -18.53
C ASP A 10 21.20 11.55 -17.90
N ILE A 11 20.97 12.76 -18.42
CA ILE A 11 19.87 13.63 -17.99
C ILE A 11 18.52 12.96 -18.28
N LEU A 12 18.33 12.41 -19.48
CA LEU A 12 17.11 11.67 -19.81
C LEU A 12 16.90 10.47 -18.89
N GLY A 13 17.97 9.71 -18.61
CA GLY A 13 17.91 8.56 -17.69
C GLY A 13 17.53 8.99 -16.27
N VAL A 14 18.13 10.04 -15.75
CA VAL A 14 17.83 10.58 -14.42
C VAL A 14 16.38 11.06 -14.34
N VAL A 15 15.91 11.82 -15.33
CA VAL A 15 14.52 12.31 -15.37
C VAL A 15 13.53 11.14 -15.46
N PHE A 16 13.83 10.13 -16.28
CA PHE A 16 12.99 8.95 -16.42
C PHE A 16 12.89 8.14 -15.11
N MET A 17 14.03 7.91 -14.44
CA MET A 17 14.04 7.24 -13.15
C MET A 17 13.31 8.04 -12.07
N ALA A 18 13.47 9.36 -12.05
CA ALA A 18 12.74 10.23 -11.14
C ALA A 18 11.22 10.14 -11.34
N LEU A 19 10.76 10.11 -12.60
CA LEU A 19 9.35 9.91 -12.94
C LEU A 19 8.82 8.56 -12.47
N ILE A 20 9.57 7.48 -12.65
CA ILE A 20 9.18 6.15 -12.16
C ILE A 20 9.06 6.15 -10.63
N CYS A 21 10.04 6.70 -9.91
CA CYS A 21 9.99 6.78 -8.46
C CYS A 21 8.79 7.59 -7.98
N ALA A 22 8.52 8.74 -8.61
CA ALA A 22 7.35 9.56 -8.29
C ALA A 22 6.04 8.80 -8.52
N ALA A 23 5.92 8.05 -9.63
CA ALA A 23 4.77 7.22 -9.91
C ALA A 23 4.58 6.11 -8.87
N ILE A 24 5.65 5.43 -8.46
CA ILE A 24 5.60 4.39 -7.41
C ILE A 24 5.13 4.98 -6.08
N VAL A 25 5.71 6.11 -5.66
CA VAL A 25 5.31 6.79 -4.42
C VAL A 25 3.85 7.21 -4.49
N PHE A 26 3.41 7.78 -5.60
CA PHE A 26 2.01 8.15 -5.80
C PHE A 26 1.08 6.93 -5.68
N VAL A 27 1.41 5.82 -6.34
CA VAL A 27 0.63 4.57 -6.26
C VAL A 27 0.57 4.05 -4.83
N LEU A 28 1.68 4.08 -4.09
CA LEU A 28 1.72 3.63 -2.69
C LEU A 28 0.91 4.53 -1.75
N LEU A 29 0.78 5.83 -2.06
CA LEU A 29 -0.01 6.77 -1.26
C LEU A 29 -1.51 6.72 -1.58
N VAL A 30 -1.87 6.45 -2.85
CA VAL A 30 -3.27 6.45 -3.29
C VAL A 30 -3.95 5.10 -3.07
N LEU A 31 -3.22 3.99 -3.18
CA LEU A 31 -3.81 2.69 -2.97
C LEU A 31 -4.10 2.46 -1.48
N PRO A 32 -5.35 2.11 -1.12
CA PRO A 32 -5.65 1.75 0.25
C PRO A 32 -4.81 0.54 0.67
N PRO A 33 -4.42 0.44 1.96
CA PRO A 33 -3.75 -0.74 2.47
C PRO A 33 -4.61 -1.96 2.15
N ARG A 34 -4.02 -2.97 1.50
CA ARG A 34 -4.75 -4.23 1.25
C ARG A 34 -5.11 -4.82 2.61
N ASP A 35 -6.39 -5.12 2.82
CA ASP A 35 -6.84 -5.89 3.97
C ASP A 35 -6.04 -7.20 4.01
N HIS A 36 -5.15 -7.34 4.99
CA HIS A 36 -4.39 -8.57 5.20
C HIS A 36 -5.11 -9.38 6.26
N ASN A 37 -5.94 -10.30 5.81
CA ASN A 37 -6.44 -11.40 6.61
C ASN A 37 -5.32 -12.44 6.73
N PHE A 38 -4.67 -12.48 7.91
CA PHE A 38 -3.52 -13.33 8.24
C PHE A 38 -3.86 -14.84 8.30
N GLY A 39 -4.48 -15.39 7.25
CA GLY A 39 -5.00 -16.77 7.23
C GLY A 39 -6.39 -16.92 7.86
N PHE A 40 -7.00 -15.83 8.32
CA PHE A 40 -8.39 -15.80 8.76
C PHE A 40 -9.34 -15.66 7.55
N GLY A 41 -10.56 -16.19 7.67
CA GLY A 41 -11.55 -16.19 6.58
C GLY A 41 -11.89 -14.78 6.05
N PRO A 42 -12.54 -14.68 4.88
CA PRO A 42 -12.88 -13.40 4.23
C PRO A 42 -13.80 -12.49 5.07
N GLU A 43 -14.45 -13.03 6.10
CA GLU A 43 -15.29 -12.29 7.05
C GLU A 43 -14.48 -11.47 8.08
N TRP A 44 -13.17 -11.67 8.15
CA TRP A 44 -12.28 -10.99 9.09
C TRP A 44 -11.61 -9.77 8.45
N ARG A 45 -11.76 -8.62 9.09
CA ARG A 45 -11.00 -7.40 8.78
C ARG A 45 -9.94 -7.21 9.87
N CYS A 46 -8.67 -7.36 9.50
CA CYS A 46 -7.55 -7.11 10.39
C CYS A 46 -6.98 -5.73 10.15
N ALA A 47 -6.93 -4.90 11.20
CA ALA A 47 -6.32 -3.59 11.16
C ALA A 47 -5.05 -3.61 12.02
N ARG A 48 -3.96 -3.07 11.47
CA ARG A 48 -2.77 -2.79 12.27
C ARG A 48 -3.06 -1.56 13.12
N MET A 49 -3.09 -1.72 14.45
CA MET A 49 -3.16 -0.58 15.36
C MET A 49 -1.84 0.20 15.36
N GLY A 50 -1.90 1.51 15.59
CA GLY A 50 -0.70 2.36 15.71
C GLY A 50 0.18 1.98 16.90
N GLU A 51 -0.42 1.46 17.97
CA GLU A 51 0.24 0.88 19.14
C GLU A 51 -0.43 -0.45 19.51
N GLY A 52 0.38 -1.45 19.87
CA GLY A 52 -0.08 -2.77 20.31
C GLY A 52 -0.21 -3.81 19.19
N ASP A 53 -0.73 -4.98 19.56
CA ASP A 53 -0.91 -6.11 18.66
C ASP A 53 -2.04 -5.86 17.64
N PRO A 54 -1.92 -6.37 16.40
CA PRO A 54 -2.95 -6.20 15.38
C PRO A 54 -4.26 -6.84 15.81
N ILE A 55 -5.38 -6.13 15.64
CA ILE A 55 -6.71 -6.64 15.97
C ILE A 55 -7.41 -7.10 14.68
N CYS A 56 -7.99 -8.30 14.74
CA CYS A 56 -8.87 -8.84 13.72
C CYS A 56 -10.32 -8.86 14.25
N VAL A 57 -11.23 -8.18 13.55
CA VAL A 57 -12.66 -8.19 13.88
C VAL A 57 -13.45 -8.92 12.81
N LYS A 58 -14.38 -9.77 13.25
CA LYS A 58 -15.38 -10.39 12.37
C LYS A 58 -16.57 -9.45 12.26
N LEU A 59 -16.80 -8.90 11.07
CA LEU A 59 -17.98 -8.09 10.80
C LEU A 59 -19.18 -9.04 10.71
N VAL A 60 -20.05 -9.02 11.70
CA VAL A 60 -21.34 -9.72 11.65
C VAL A 60 -22.38 -8.74 11.16
N GLU A 61 -23.00 -9.05 10.02
CA GLU A 61 -24.07 -8.23 9.47
C GLU A 61 -25.28 -8.30 10.40
N LYS A 62 -25.62 -7.17 11.02
CA LYS A 62 -26.66 -7.06 12.06
C LYS A 62 -28.05 -7.45 11.56
N ASP A 63 -28.26 -7.46 10.23
CA ASP A 63 -29.54 -7.70 9.58
C ASP A 63 -29.59 -9.04 8.81
N ALA A 64 -28.61 -9.93 8.99
CA ALA A 64 -28.70 -11.28 8.43
C ALA A 64 -29.92 -12.01 9.03
N PRO A 65 -30.88 -12.50 8.22
CA PRO A 65 -32.02 -13.22 8.74
C PRO A 65 -31.51 -14.44 9.49
N ARG A 66 -31.93 -14.56 10.76
CA ARG A 66 -31.74 -15.77 11.55
C ARG A 66 -32.42 -16.89 10.77
N GLN A 67 -31.64 -17.86 10.27
CA GLN A 67 -32.19 -19.12 9.81
C GLN A 67 -32.26 -20.04 11.03
N ASP A 68 -33.42 -20.03 11.68
CA ASP A 68 -33.92 -21.07 12.57
C ASP A 68 -34.24 -22.37 11.81
#